data_AF-L7UBP8-F1
#
_entry.id   AF-L7UBP8-F1
#
_cell.length_a   1.000
_cell.length_b   1.000
_cell.length_c   1.000
_cell.angle_alpha   90.00
_cell.angle_beta   90.00
_cell.angle_gamma   90.00
#
_symmetry.space_group_name_H-M   'P 1'
#
loop_
_entity.id
_entity.type
_entity.pdbx_description
1 polymer ?
#
loop_
_entity_poly.entity_id
_entity_poly.type
_entity_poly.pdbx_seq_one_letter_code
_entity_poly.pdbx_strand_id
1 'polypeptide(L)'
;MSVQYDPKTIQAHAEALYAQARRIVMTFGFFGFIVGASAGGGVGASLSNGGAFALIGGVVGLLVGVSMGRSRAFVLQIQAQMALCNVAIEANTRRAADTAVAASRPVEVAQFSHAG
;
A
#
# COMPACT_ATOMS: atom_id res chain seq x y z
N MET A 1 16.47 9.03 -24.44
CA MET A 1 15.45 9.81 -23.72
C MET A 1 15.78 9.75 -22.23
N SER A 2 16.23 10.85 -21.64
CA SER A 2 16.47 10.92 -20.20
C SER A 2 15.12 10.94 -19.49
N VAL A 3 14.76 9.84 -18.84
CA VAL A 3 13.57 9.79 -17.98
C VAL A 3 13.82 10.73 -16.81
N GLN A 4 13.09 11.85 -16.78
CA GLN A 4 13.20 12.85 -15.73
C GLN A 4 12.42 12.32 -14.51
N TYR A 5 13.12 12.11 -13.39
CA TYR A 5 12.52 11.60 -12.18
C TYR A 5 11.53 12.60 -11.59
N ASP A 6 10.25 12.22 -11.48
CA ASP A 6 9.21 12.99 -10.81
C ASP A 6 8.74 12.26 -9.55
N PRO A 7 9.08 12.75 -8.33
CA PRO A 7 8.66 12.13 -7.07
C PRO A 7 7.14 12.08 -6.89
N LYS A 8 6.36 12.92 -7.59
CA LYS A 8 4.89 12.89 -7.55
C LYS A 8 4.34 11.59 -8.14
N THR A 9 5.02 11.02 -9.12
CA THR A 9 4.60 9.75 -9.75
C THR A 9 4.66 8.59 -8.75
N ILE A 10 5.64 8.60 -7.85
CA ILE A 10 5.81 7.54 -6.85
C ILE A 10 4.77 7.67 -5.73
N GLN A 11 4.43 8.90 -5.33
CA GLN A 11 3.32 9.14 -4.40
C GLN A 11 1.99 8.68 -5.00
N ALA A 12 1.70 9.03 -6.25
CA ALA A 12 0.49 8.58 -6.95
C ALA A 12 0.40 7.04 -7.03
N HIS A 13 1.54 6.37 -7.20
CA HIS A 13 1.58 4.91 -7.22
C HIS A 13 1.31 4.30 -5.83
N ALA A 14 1.86 4.89 -4.77
CA ALA A 14 1.58 4.47 -3.40
C ALA A 14 0.09 4.66 -3.03
N GLU A 15 -0.51 5.79 -3.40
CA GLU A 15 -1.94 6.06 -3.21
C GLU A 15 -2.81 5.06 -3.98
N ALA A 16 -2.44 4.73 -5.22
CA ALA A 16 -3.14 3.73 -6.03
C ALA A 16 -3.10 2.34 -5.35
N LEU A 17 -1.97 1.94 -4.77
CA LEU A 17 -1.84 0.68 -4.02
C LEU A 17 -2.73 0.66 -2.77
N TYR A 18 -2.82 1.77 -2.03
CA TYR A 18 -3.75 1.88 -0.89
C TYR A 18 -5.22 1.83 -1.32
N ALA A 19 -5.58 2.52 -2.40
CA ALA A 19 -6.92 2.49 -2.95
C ALA A 19 -7.31 1.07 -3.43
N GLN A 20 -6.36 0.37 -4.05
CA GLN A 20 -6.53 -1.02 -4.49
C GLN A 20 -6.69 -1.96 -3.29
N ALA A 21 -5.89 -1.79 -2.25
CA ALA A 21 -6.01 -2.55 -1.00
C ALA A 21 -7.41 -2.39 -0.39
N ARG A 22 -7.93 -1.16 -0.34
CA ARG A 22 -9.30 -0.90 0.15
C ARG A 22 -10.36 -1.55 -0.73
N ARG A 23 -10.20 -1.50 -2.05
CA ARG A 23 -11.12 -2.11 -3.01
C ARG A 23 -11.16 -3.64 -2.83
N ILE A 24 -10.02 -4.30 -2.65
CA ILE A 24 -9.95 -5.76 -2.42
C ILE A 24 -10.74 -6.15 -1.17
N VAL A 25 -10.55 -5.45 -0.04
CA VAL A 25 -11.30 -5.74 1.19
C VAL A 25 -12.80 -5.59 0.98
N MET A 26 -13.24 -4.52 0.32
CA MET A 26 -14.66 -4.32 0.01
C MET A 26 -15.21 -5.42 -0.90
N THR A 27 -14.51 -5.76 -1.98
CA THR A 27 -14.96 -6.79 -2.93
C THR A 27 -15.06 -8.16 -2.26
N PHE A 28 -14.04 -8.58 -1.51
CA PHE A 28 -14.09 -9.85 -0.79
C PHE A 28 -15.15 -9.87 0.32
N GLY A 29 -15.31 -8.78 1.07
CA GLY A 29 -16.37 -8.66 2.07
C GLY A 29 -17.77 -8.72 1.45
N PHE A 30 -17.98 -8.05 0.32
CA PHE A 30 -19.26 -8.06 -0.40
C PHE A 30 -19.60 -9.44 -0.97
N PHE A 31 -18.65 -10.10 -1.63
CA PHE A 31 -18.85 -11.48 -2.11
C PHE A 31 -19.06 -12.45 -0.94
N GLY A 32 -18.30 -12.30 0.14
CA GLY A 32 -18.48 -13.07 1.37
C GLY A 32 -19.89 -12.91 1.94
N PHE A 33 -20.41 -11.68 1.99
CA PHE A 33 -21.79 -11.40 2.41
C PHE A 33 -22.81 -12.10 1.52
N ILE A 34 -22.71 -11.96 0.19
CA ILE A 34 -23.67 -12.57 -0.74
C ILE A 34 -23.67 -14.10 -0.60
N VAL A 35 -22.49 -14.72 -0.60
CA VAL A 35 -22.35 -16.17 -0.48
C VAL A 35 -22.88 -16.65 0.86
N GLY A 36 -22.50 -15.97 1.95
CA GLY A 36 -22.97 -16.29 3.29
C GLY A 36 -24.48 -16.12 3.46
N ALA A 37 -25.06 -15.06 2.90
CA ALA A 37 -26.50 -14.81 2.97
C ALA A 37 -27.30 -15.82 2.14
N SER A 38 -26.78 -16.20 0.97
CA SER A 38 -27.40 -17.23 0.12
C SER A 38 -27.39 -18.59 0.80
N ALA A 39 -26.24 -18.98 1.37
CA ALA A 39 -26.10 -20.25 2.10
C ALA A 39 -26.97 -20.27 3.37
N GLY A 40 -26.94 -19.19 4.16
CA GLY A 40 -27.76 -19.05 5.36
C GLY A 40 -29.26 -19.04 5.06
N GLY A 41 -29.67 -18.34 4.00
CA GLY A 41 -31.07 -18.32 3.55
C GLY A 41 -31.57 -19.69 3.09
N GLY A 42 -30.74 -20.45 2.36
CA GLY A 42 -31.06 -21.81 1.96
C GLY A 42 -31.29 -22.76 3.14
N VAL A 43 -30.43 -22.67 4.17
CA VAL A 43 -30.60 -23.46 5.40
C VAL A 43 -31.84 -22.99 6.18
N GLY A 44 -32.00 -21.68 6.36
CA GLY A 44 -33.12 -21.13 7.14
C GLY A 44 -34.49 -21.33 6.50
N ALA A 45 -34.57 -21.43 5.17
CA ALA A 45 -35.81 -21.75 4.46
C ALA A 45 -36.38 -23.11 4.90
N SER A 46 -35.51 -24.08 5.16
CA SER A 46 -35.88 -25.41 5.68
C SER A 46 -36.36 -25.37 7.15
N LEU A 47 -35.96 -24.37 7.92
CA LEU A 47 -36.34 -24.18 9.33
C LEU A 47 -37.40 -23.08 9.55
N SER A 48 -38.15 -22.71 8.50
CA SER A 48 -39.16 -21.63 8.49
C SER A 48 -38.70 -20.26 9.02
N ASN A 49 -37.38 -20.04 9.08
CA ASN A 49 -36.72 -18.83 9.60
C ASN A 49 -35.66 -18.29 8.62
N GLY A 50 -35.96 -18.36 7.32
CA GLY A 50 -35.03 -18.02 6.23
C GLY A 50 -34.35 -16.66 6.36
N GLY A 51 -35.10 -15.62 6.76
CA GLY A 51 -34.57 -14.27 6.89
C GLY A 51 -33.50 -14.12 7.97
N ALA A 52 -33.71 -14.74 9.14
CA ALA A 52 -32.76 -14.67 10.26
C ALA A 52 -31.45 -15.38 9.92
N PHE A 53 -31.52 -16.60 9.37
CA PHE A 53 -30.32 -17.34 8.99
C PHE A 53 -29.59 -16.72 7.79
N ALA A 54 -30.31 -16.08 6.84
CA ALA A 54 -29.68 -15.32 5.77
C ALA A 54 -28.87 -14.13 6.31
N LEU A 55 -29.40 -13.39 7.28
CA LEU A 55 -28.66 -12.29 7.90
C LEU A 55 -27.43 -12.80 8.67
N ILE A 56 -27.59 -13.84 9.48
CA ILE A 56 -26.47 -14.43 10.24
C ILE A 56 -25.40 -14.95 9.29
N GLY A 57 -25.79 -15.73 8.29
CA GLY A 57 -24.88 -16.26 7.27
C GLY A 57 -24.18 -15.15 6.50
N GLY A 58 -24.90 -14.09 6.13
CA GLY A 58 -24.33 -12.92 5.47
C GLY A 58 -23.30 -12.20 6.33
N VAL A 59 -23.58 -11.98 7.62
CA VAL A 59 -22.62 -11.35 8.54
C VAL A 59 -21.37 -12.21 8.72
N VAL A 60 -21.53 -13.52 8.91
CA VAL A 60 -20.39 -14.45 9.03
C VAL A 60 -19.56 -14.45 7.74
N GLY A 61 -20.23 -14.55 6.59
CA GLY A 61 -19.57 -14.50 5.28
C GLY A 61 -18.85 -13.18 5.04
N LEU A 62 -19.42 -12.05 5.45
CA LEU A 62 -18.78 -10.74 5.39
C LEU A 62 -17.51 -10.69 6.25
N LEU A 63 -17.57 -11.19 7.49
CA LEU A 63 -16.41 -11.21 8.39
C LEU A 63 -15.26 -12.05 7.82
N VAL A 64 -15.58 -13.24 7.28
CA VAL A 64 -14.60 -14.11 6.62
C VAL A 64 -14.07 -13.46 5.34
N GLY A 65 -14.93 -12.86 4.52
CA GLY A 65 -14.52 -12.16 3.31
C GLY A 65 -13.59 -10.99 3.61
N VAL A 66 -13.92 -10.16 4.60
CA VAL A 66 -13.09 -9.02 5.03
C VAL A 66 -11.75 -9.50 5.60
N SER A 67 -11.72 -10.59 6.38
CA SER A 67 -10.46 -11.11 6.94
C SER A 67 -9.52 -11.61 5.83
N MET A 68 -10.04 -12.39 4.87
CA MET A 68 -9.28 -12.85 3.70
C MET A 68 -8.81 -11.68 2.82
N GLY A 69 -9.68 -10.68 2.61
CA GLY A 69 -9.34 -9.47 1.86
C GLY A 69 -8.25 -8.64 2.54
N ARG A 70 -8.26 -8.55 3.88
CA ARG A 70 -7.26 -7.81 4.66
C ARG A 70 -5.85 -8.37 4.50
N SER A 71 -5.69 -9.69 4.49
CA SER A 71 -4.36 -10.30 4.28
C SER A 71 -3.77 -9.91 2.93
N ARG A 72 -4.58 -9.88 1.86
CA ARG A 72 -4.12 -9.45 0.52
C ARG A 72 -3.88 -7.94 0.44
N ALA A 73 -4.73 -7.15 1.08
CA ALA A 73 -4.57 -5.72 1.20
C ALA A 73 -3.27 -5.34 1.94
N PHE A 74 -2.89 -6.09 2.97
CA PHE A 74 -1.68 -5.87 3.74
C PHE A 74 -0.41 -6.02 2.90
N VAL A 75 -0.37 -6.99 1.99
CA VAL A 75 0.76 -7.18 1.06
C VAL A 75 0.94 -5.95 0.15
N LEU A 76 -0.16 -5.38 -0.35
CA LEU A 76 -0.09 -4.16 -1.17
C LEU A 76 0.41 -2.94 -0.38
N GLN A 77 0.02 -2.84 0.89
CA GLN A 77 0.49 -1.78 1.78
C GLN A 77 1.99 -1.87 2.05
N ILE A 78 2.52 -3.08 2.27
CA ILE A 78 3.97 -3.29 2.43
C ILE A 78 4.72 -2.88 1.15
N GLN A 79 4.21 -3.26 -0.02
CA GLN A 79 4.83 -2.86 -1.30
C GLN A 79 4.88 -1.33 -1.45
N ALA A 80 3.81 -0.63 -1.08
CA ALA A 80 3.79 0.83 -1.09
C ALA A 80 4.84 1.43 -0.13
N GLN A 81 4.98 0.88 1.08
CA GLN A 81 5.99 1.35 2.04
C GLN A 81 7.42 1.11 1.57
N MET A 82 7.68 -0.05 0.94
CA MET A 82 9.00 -0.33 0.35
C MET A 82 9.36 0.67 -0.74
N ALA A 83 8.40 1.03 -1.59
CA ALA A 83 8.61 2.05 -2.62
C ALA A 83 8.95 3.42 -2.01
N LEU A 84 8.23 3.85 -0.97
CA LEU A 84 8.50 5.11 -0.27
C LEU A 84 9.85 5.10 0.45
N CYS A 85 10.22 3.98 1.09
CA CYS A 85 11.51 3.82 1.75
C CYS A 85 12.67 3.98 0.76
N ASN A 86 12.57 3.34 -0.42
CA ASN A 86 13.59 3.45 -1.46
C ASN A 86 13.78 4.89 -1.94
N VAL A 87 12.69 5.65 -2.11
CA VAL A 87 12.76 7.08 -2.46
C VAL A 87 13.45 7.88 -1.36
N ALA A 88 13.14 7.61 -0.09
CA ALA A 88 13.76 8.29 1.03
C ALA A 88 15.27 8.00 1.13
N ILE A 89 15.66 6.74 0.92
CA ILE A 89 17.08 6.32 0.89
C ILE A 89 17.82 7.01 -0.25
N GLU A 90 17.23 7.09 -1.44
CA GLU A 90 17.83 7.77 -2.58
C GLU A 90 18.01 9.28 -2.29
N ALA A 91 16.97 9.93 -1.77
CA ALA A 91 17.03 11.34 -1.41
C ALA A 91 18.09 11.63 -0.33
N ASN A 92 18.21 10.75 0.67
CA ASN A 92 19.22 10.88 1.71
C ASN A 92 20.63 10.66 1.15
N THR A 93 20.81 9.64 0.32
CA THR A 93 22.09 9.34 -0.34
C THR A 93 22.55 10.50 -1.22
N ARG A 94 21.65 11.12 -1.99
CA ARG A 94 21.97 12.32 -2.79
C ARG A 94 22.44 13.49 -1.92
N ARG A 95 21.72 13.80 -0.84
CA ARG A 95 22.13 14.85 0.10
C ARG A 95 23.48 14.55 0.75
N ALA A 96 23.71 13.32 1.17
CA ALA A 96 24.99 12.90 1.76
C ALA A 96 26.14 13.08 0.77
N ALA A 97 25.95 12.69 -0.49
CA ALA A 97 26.92 12.92 -1.56
C ALA A 97 27.20 14.41 -1.77
N ASP A 98 26.16 15.25 -1.85
CA ASP A 98 26.31 16.71 -1.99
C ASP A 98 27.10 17.33 -0.83
N THR A 99 26.83 16.88 0.41
CA THR A 99 27.57 17.35 1.60
C THR A 99 29.03 16.90 1.59
N ALA A 100 29.33 15.68 1.13
CA ALA A 100 30.69 15.19 1.02
C ALA A 100 31.49 15.95 -0.04
N VAL A 101 30.87 16.26 -1.19
CA VAL A 101 31.47 17.11 -2.24
C VAL A 101 31.70 18.53 -1.73
N ALA A 102 30.77 19.10 -0.96
CA ALA A 102 30.96 20.43 -0.37
C ALA A 102 32.10 20.44 0.65
N ALA A 103 32.25 19.38 1.45
CA ALA A 103 33.31 19.26 2.45
C ALA A 103 34.72 19.06 1.86
N SER A 104 34.85 18.54 0.63
CA SER A 104 36.14 18.35 -0.05
C SER A 104 36.63 19.57 -0.84
N ARG A 105 35.76 20.57 -1.08
CA ARG A 105 36.11 21.82 -1.79
C ARG A 105 36.99 22.86 -1.06
N PRO A 106 37.21 22.87 0.28
CA PRO A 106 37.97 23.95 0.91
C PRO A 106 39.50 23.82 0.77
N VAL A 107 40.03 22.68 0.34
CA VAL A 107 41.49 22.46 0.25
C VAL A 107 42.08 22.98 -1.06
N GLU A 108 41.32 22.96 -2.17
CA GLU A 108 41.86 23.33 -3.49
C GLU A 108 42.17 24.84 -3.59
N VAL A 109 41.37 25.71 -2.98
CA VAL A 109 41.56 27.19 -3.09
C VAL A 109 42.72 27.69 -2.23
N ALA A 110 43.00 27.05 -1.08
CA ALA A 110 44.14 27.42 -0.23
C ALA A 110 45.49 27.00 -0.84
N GLN A 111 45.50 25.92 -1.64
CA GLN A 111 46.72 25.39 -2.23
C GLN A 111 47.21 26.20 -3.45
N PHE A 112 46.32 26.91 -4.15
CA PHE A 112 46.68 27.83 -5.25
C PHE A 112 47.14 29.22 -4.79
N SER A 113 46.91 29.60 -3.52
CA SER A 113 47.31 30.94 -3.00
C SER A 113 48.75 31.01 -2.49
N HIS A 114 49.45 29.88 -2.32
CA HIS A 114 50.82 29.83 -1.79
C HIS A 114 51.90 29.56 -2.86
N ALA A 115 51.54 29.59 -4.15
CA ALA A 115 52.47 29.34 -5.26
C ALA A 115 52.79 30.61 -6.10
N GLY A 116 52.57 31.81 -5.54
CA GLY A 116 52.86 33.11 -6.16
C GLY A 116 53.97 33.87 -5.45
#